data_AF-A0AAP6GDG4-F1
#
_entry.id   AF-A0AAP6GDG4-F1
#
_cell.length_a   1.000
_cell.length_b   1.000
_cell.length_c   1.000
_cell.angle_alpha   90.00
_cell.angle_beta   90.00
_cell.angle_gamma   90.00
#
_symmetry.space_group_name_H-M   'P 1'
#
loop_
_entity.id
_entity.type
_entity.pdbx_description
1 polymer ?
#
loop_
_entity_poly.entity_id
_entity_poly.type
_entity_poly.pdbx_seq_one_letter_code
_entity_poly.pdbx_strand_id
1 'polypeptide(L)'
;MTQARLAEWRERLLTDWAQTREALIAQLKACRRDDWAQKVGSCERDQLVDLTSRLDLPKVESSVARLKRLDAALCQMELGLYGLCSDCEEPLAIDQLDQDPSLQRCPRCEARYRKGFHAHEL
;
A
#
# COMPACT_ATOMS: atom_id res chain seq x y z
N MET A 1 -19.54 -9.30 3.15
CA MET A 1 -18.26 -10.03 3.30
C MET A 1 -18.32 -10.94 4.51
N THR A 2 -17.66 -12.09 4.47
CA THR A 2 -17.59 -13.01 5.63
C THR A 2 -16.36 -12.71 6.49
N GLN A 3 -16.43 -13.03 7.78
CA GLN A 3 -15.30 -12.85 8.71
C GLN A 3 -14.09 -13.71 8.31
N ALA A 4 -14.32 -14.89 7.74
CA ALA A 4 -13.26 -15.78 7.25
C ALA A 4 -12.47 -15.16 6.09
N ARG A 5 -13.14 -14.55 5.11
CA ARG A 5 -12.46 -13.87 3.98
C ARG A 5 -11.66 -12.66 4.43
N LEU A 6 -12.20 -11.89 5.36
CA LEU A 6 -11.49 -10.76 5.96
C LEU A 6 -10.19 -11.20 6.62
N ALA A 7 -10.22 -12.31 7.37
CA ALA A 7 -9.02 -12.85 8.01
C ALA A 7 -7.97 -13.31 6.98
N GLU A 8 -8.40 -14.02 5.94
CA GLU A 8 -7.53 -14.47 4.85
C GLU A 8 -6.87 -13.28 4.11
N TRP A 9 -7.66 -12.29 3.72
CA TRP A 9 -7.14 -11.09 3.06
C TRP A 9 -6.21 -10.29 3.97
N ARG A 10 -6.50 -10.21 5.27
CA ARG A 10 -5.63 -9.55 6.25
C ARG A 10 -4.27 -10.24 6.33
N GLU A 11 -4.24 -11.57 6.40
CA GLU A 11 -3.00 -12.35 6.43
C GLU A 11 -2.17 -12.15 5.16
N ARG A 12 -2.81 -12.15 3.99
CA ARG A 12 -2.17 -11.82 2.71
C ARG A 12 -1.57 -10.42 2.72
N LEU A 13 -2.31 -9.41 3.17
CA LEU A 13 -1.82 -8.03 3.25
C LEU A 13 -0.61 -7.89 4.19
N LEU A 14 -0.61 -8.57 5.33
CA LEU A 14 0.52 -8.56 6.27
C LEU A 14 1.75 -9.24 5.69
N THR A 15 1.55 -10.36 4.98
CA THR A 15 2.63 -11.07 4.28
C THR A 15 3.23 -10.21 3.19
N ASP A 16 2.40 -9.62 2.33
CA ASP A 16 2.83 -8.69 1.28
C ASP A 16 3.57 -7.48 1.86
N TRP A 17 3.13 -6.97 3.01
CA TRP A 17 3.77 -5.84 3.67
C TRP A 17 5.17 -6.19 4.15
N ALA A 18 5.34 -7.34 4.79
CA ALA A 18 6.65 -7.82 5.25
C ALA A 18 7.62 -8.02 4.07
N GLN A 19 7.16 -8.66 3.00
CA GLN A 19 7.96 -8.87 1.79
C GLN A 19 8.34 -7.55 1.10
N THR A 20 7.39 -6.61 0.97
CA THR A 20 7.65 -5.31 0.35
C THR A 20 8.63 -4.48 1.19
N ARG A 21 8.55 -4.57 2.53
CA ARG A 21 9.49 -3.92 3.44
C ARG A 21 10.90 -4.47 3.31
N GLU A 22 11.05 -5.79 3.23
CA GLU A 22 12.37 -6.40 2.99
C GLU A 22 12.96 -6.00 1.64
N ALA A 23 12.14 -5.97 0.59
CA ALA A 23 12.56 -5.49 -0.72
C ALA A 23 13.01 -4.02 -0.68
N LEU A 24 12.27 -3.15 0.03
CA LEU A 24 12.65 -1.75 0.25
C LEU A 24 14.01 -1.65 0.95
N ILE A 25 14.24 -2.41 2.02
CA ILE A 25 15.52 -2.44 2.75
C ILE A 25 16.66 -2.86 1.81
N ALA A 26 16.46 -3.90 1.00
CA ALA A 26 17.45 -4.35 0.03
C ALA A 26 17.77 -3.29 -1.02
N GLN A 27 16.76 -2.61 -1.56
CA GLN A 27 16.94 -1.51 -2.51
C GLN A 27 17.69 -0.31 -1.89
N LEU A 28 17.39 0.04 -0.64
CA LEU A 28 18.07 1.11 0.08
C LEU A 28 19.57 0.79 0.29
N LYS A 29 19.89 -0.45 0.68
CA LYS A 29 21.29 -0.93 0.77
C LYS A 29 21.99 -0.90 -0.59
N ALA A 30 21.31 -1.31 -1.66
CA ALA A 30 21.84 -1.24 -3.01
C ALA A 30 22.16 0.20 -3.45
N CYS A 31 21.38 1.17 -2.96
CA CYS A 31 21.60 2.60 -3.20
C CYS A 31 22.56 3.25 -2.20
N ARG A 32 23.26 2.48 -1.36
CA ARG A 32 24.18 2.96 -0.32
C ARG A 32 23.51 3.91 0.70
N ARG A 33 22.24 3.66 1.01
CA ARG A 33 21.46 4.38 2.02
C ARG A 33 21.25 3.50 3.26
N ASP A 34 22.35 3.08 3.87
CA ASP A 34 22.33 2.12 4.99
C ASP A 34 21.61 2.66 6.23
N ASP A 35 21.73 3.96 6.53
CA ASP A 35 20.97 4.61 7.61
C ASP A 35 19.46 4.47 7.42
N TRP A 36 18.99 4.62 6.18
CA TRP A 36 17.58 4.48 5.84
C TRP A 36 17.14 3.01 5.90
N ALA A 37 17.98 2.10 5.39
CA ALA A 37 17.72 0.67 5.47
C ALA A 37 17.58 0.20 6.93
N GLN A 38 18.41 0.72 7.84
CA GLN A 38 18.33 0.44 9.27
C GLN A 38 17.05 1.03 9.88
N LYS A 39 16.73 2.29 9.60
CA LYS A 39 15.50 2.94 10.09
C LYS A 39 14.25 2.19 9.66
N VAL A 40 14.15 1.82 8.38
CA VAL A 40 13.02 1.03 7.85
C VAL A 40 12.96 -0.35 8.51
N GLY A 41 14.11 -0.97 8.76
CA GLY A 41 14.23 -2.27 9.45
C GLY A 41 13.89 -2.26 10.94
N SER A 42 13.96 -1.11 11.61
CA SER A 42 13.53 -0.95 13.02
C SER A 42 12.12 -0.36 13.17
N CYS A 43 11.53 0.09 12.08
CA CYS A 43 10.24 0.78 12.06
C CYS A 43 9.06 -0.20 12.06
N GLU A 44 8.01 0.13 12.81
CA GLU A 44 6.70 -0.54 12.75
C GLU A 44 5.86 -0.02 11.57
N ARG A 45 4.76 -0.72 11.26
CA ARG A 45 3.86 -0.39 10.14
C ARG A 45 3.39 1.07 10.17
N ASP A 46 2.83 1.48 11.30
CA ASP A 46 2.18 2.78 11.45
C ASP A 46 3.18 3.96 11.32
N GLN A 47 4.47 3.70 11.55
CA GLN A 47 5.55 4.69 11.42
C GLN A 47 6.18 4.70 10.02
N LEU A 48 5.99 3.63 9.23
CA LEU A 48 6.70 3.42 7.98
C LEU A 48 6.28 4.42 6.90
N VAL A 49 5.00 4.76 6.84
CA VAL A 49 4.46 5.71 5.87
C VAL A 49 5.03 7.11 6.07
N ASP A 50 5.09 7.60 7.32
CA ASP A 50 5.71 8.90 7.64
C ASP A 50 7.20 8.88 7.33
N LEU A 51 7.91 7.83 7.77
CA LEU A 51 9.35 7.69 7.54
C LEU A 51 9.67 7.73 6.04
N THR A 52 8.95 6.93 5.24
CA THR A 52 9.18 6.81 3.79
C THR A 52 8.65 7.99 2.99
N SER A 53 7.78 8.84 3.53
CA SER A 53 7.29 10.05 2.85
C SER A 53 8.40 11.06 2.53
N ARG A 54 9.47 11.05 3.33
CA ARG A 54 10.64 11.93 3.16
C ARG A 54 11.71 11.33 2.26
N LEU A 55 11.45 10.14 1.73
CA LEU A 55 12.40 9.34 0.98
C LEU A 55 12.20 9.61 -0.51
N ASP A 56 12.83 10.67 -0.99
CA ASP A 56 12.77 11.08 -2.40
C ASP A 56 13.81 10.32 -3.22
N LEU A 57 13.49 9.07 -3.55
CA LEU A 57 14.36 8.22 -4.35
C LEU A 57 13.52 7.40 -5.36
N PRO A 58 13.62 7.67 -6.67
CA PRO A 58 12.82 6.99 -7.70
C PRO A 58 12.96 5.47 -7.69
N LYS A 59 14.14 4.96 -7.28
CA LYS A 59 14.42 3.52 -7.20
C LYS A 59 13.58 2.76 -6.17
N VAL A 60 13.00 3.46 -5.19
CA VAL A 60 12.20 2.82 -4.11
C VAL A 60 10.78 3.37 -4.04
N GLU A 61 10.44 4.35 -4.87
CA GLU A 61 9.12 4.98 -4.92
C GLU A 61 8.00 3.94 -5.08
N SER A 62 8.19 2.94 -5.94
CA SER A 62 7.22 1.87 -6.17
C SER A 62 6.98 1.00 -4.93
N SER A 63 8.04 0.65 -4.21
CA SER A 63 7.99 -0.10 -2.94
C SER A 63 7.29 0.71 -1.85
N VAL A 64 7.63 2.01 -1.75
CA VAL A 64 6.97 2.94 -0.82
C VAL A 64 5.49 3.10 -1.14
N ALA A 65 5.12 3.27 -2.40
CA ALA A 65 3.73 3.37 -2.84
C ALA A 65 2.95 2.06 -2.58
N ARG A 66 3.58 0.89 -2.75
CA ARG A 66 2.97 -0.41 -2.39
C ARG A 66 2.76 -0.53 -0.88
N LEU A 67 3.75 -0.16 -0.06
CA LEU A 67 3.63 -0.18 1.40
C LEU A 67 2.49 0.72 1.89
N LYS A 68 2.39 1.94 1.35
CA LYS A 68 1.28 2.86 1.64
C LYS A 68 -0.09 2.26 1.28
N ARG A 69 -0.20 1.54 0.15
CA ARG A 69 -1.44 0.89 -0.26
C ARG A 69 -1.84 -0.24 0.69
N LEU A 70 -0.88 -1.09 1.06
CA LEU A 70 -1.08 -2.21 1.98
C LEU A 70 -1.48 -1.73 3.37
N ASP A 71 -0.79 -0.70 3.88
CA ASP A 71 -1.09 -0.08 5.17
C ASP A 71 -2.51 0.49 5.21
N ALA A 72 -2.88 1.32 4.23
CA ALA A 72 -4.21 1.88 4.19
C ALA A 72 -5.32 0.82 4.03
N ALA A 73 -5.09 -0.28 3.32
CA ALA A 73 -6.03 -1.41 3.28
C ALA A 73 -6.21 -2.07 4.67
N LEU A 74 -5.11 -2.26 5.41
CA LEU A 74 -5.16 -2.78 6.79
C LEU A 74 -5.87 -1.81 7.74
N CYS A 75 -5.59 -0.51 7.66
CA CYS A 75 -6.29 0.51 8.44
C CYS A 75 -7.80 0.53 8.12
N GLN A 76 -8.18 0.39 6.85
CA GLN A 76 -9.59 0.27 6.46
C GLN A 76 -10.25 -0.97 7.10
N MET A 77 -9.54 -2.09 7.22
CA MET A 77 -10.05 -3.28 7.91
C MET A 77 -10.25 -3.02 9.41
N GLU A 78 -9.31 -2.33 10.04
CA GLU A 78 -9.37 -1.95 11.46
C GLU A 78 -10.52 -0.97 11.75
N LEU A 79 -10.81 -0.06 10.82
CA LEU A 79 -11.91 0.92 10.90
C LEU A 79 -13.27 0.34 10.47
N GLY A 80 -13.32 -0.89 9.96
CA GLY A 80 -14.55 -1.49 9.42
C GLY A 80 -15.03 -0.88 8.10
N LEU A 81 -14.16 -0.14 7.40
CA LEU A 81 -14.44 0.51 6.10
C LEU A 81 -13.91 -0.28 4.90
N TYR A 82 -13.30 -1.44 5.15
CA TYR A 82 -12.70 -2.25 4.09
C TYR A 82 -13.75 -2.80 3.13
N GLY A 83 -13.39 -2.78 1.83
CA GLY A 83 -14.28 -3.16 0.74
C GLY A 83 -15.12 -2.03 0.17
N LEU A 84 -14.87 -0.77 0.57
CA LEU A 84 -15.45 0.42 -0.04
C LEU A 84 -14.40 1.22 -0.81
N CYS A 85 -14.81 1.83 -1.92
CA CYS A 85 -13.94 2.72 -2.68
C CYS A 85 -13.62 3.98 -1.86
N SER A 86 -12.34 4.36 -1.81
CA SER A 86 -11.85 5.54 -1.08
C SER A 86 -12.38 6.88 -1.59
N ASP A 87 -12.85 6.94 -2.84
CA ASP A 87 -13.23 8.21 -3.49
C ASP A 87 -14.75 8.37 -3.66
N CYS A 88 -15.49 7.27 -3.81
CA CYS A 88 -16.93 7.30 -4.04
C CYS A 88 -17.75 6.41 -3.10
N GLU A 89 -17.09 5.76 -2.15
CA GLU A 89 -17.72 4.95 -1.08
C GLU A 89 -18.56 3.76 -1.59
N GLU A 90 -18.56 3.50 -2.90
CA GLU A 90 -19.24 2.35 -3.49
C GLU A 90 -18.52 1.04 -3.11
N PRO A 91 -19.26 -0.06 -2.88
CA PRO A 91 -18.67 -1.36 -2.61
C PRO A 91 -17.75 -1.83 -3.75
N LEU A 92 -16.56 -2.30 -3.38
CA LEU A 92 -15.63 -2.94 -4.29
C LEU A 92 -16.09 -4.37 -4.58
N ALA A 93 -15.92 -4.80 -5.83
CA ALA A 93 -16.28 -6.15 -6.22
C ALA A 93 -15.40 -7.18 -5.48
N ILE A 94 -16.02 -8.20 -4.91
CA ILE A 94 -15.31 -9.25 -4.16
C ILE A 94 -14.26 -9.94 -5.04
N ASP A 95 -14.59 -10.24 -6.30
CA ASP A 95 -13.65 -10.86 -7.24
C ASP A 95 -12.40 -10.00 -7.49
N GLN A 96 -12.51 -8.67 -7.34
CA GLN A 96 -11.36 -7.76 -7.45
C GLN A 96 -10.51 -7.79 -6.17
N LEU A 97 -11.13 -7.88 -5.00
CA LEU A 97 -10.43 -7.99 -3.70
C LEU A 97 -9.76 -9.36 -3.54
N ASP A 98 -10.34 -10.42 -4.09
CA ASP A 98 -9.71 -11.74 -4.14
C ASP A 98 -8.42 -11.72 -4.99
N GLN A 99 -8.42 -10.94 -6.08
CA GLN A 99 -7.24 -10.71 -6.92
C GLN A 99 -6.20 -9.83 -6.21
N ASP A 100 -6.59 -8.62 -5.78
CA ASP A 100 -5.73 -7.69 -5.04
C ASP A 100 -6.47 -7.15 -3.80
N PRO A 101 -6.16 -7.68 -2.60
CA PRO A 101 -6.75 -7.21 -1.35
C PRO A 101 -6.36 -5.77 -0.99
N SER A 102 -5.35 -5.19 -1.63
CA SER A 102 -4.89 -3.82 -1.38
C SER A 102 -5.62 -2.77 -2.23
N LEU A 103 -6.62 -3.18 -3.00
CA LEU A 103 -7.38 -2.32 -3.89
C LEU A 103 -8.24 -1.33 -3.08
N GLN A 104 -7.97 -0.03 -3.28
CA GLN A 104 -8.63 1.06 -2.56
C GLN A 104 -9.71 1.77 -3.38
N ARG A 105 -9.66 1.64 -4.71
CA ARG A 105 -10.51 2.39 -5.65
C ARG A 105 -11.24 1.47 -6.59
N CYS A 106 -12.50 1.77 -6.89
CA CYS A 106 -13.21 1.07 -7.95
C CYS A 106 -12.57 1.42 -9.31
N PRO A 107 -12.75 0.58 -10.35
CA PRO A 107 -12.13 0.81 -11.67
C PRO A 107 -12.42 2.19 -12.27
N ARG A 108 -13.62 2.74 -11.99
CA ARG A 108 -14.01 4.09 -12.43
C ARG A 108 -13.17 5.18 -11.76
N CYS A 109 -12.98 5.10 -10.45
CA CYS A 109 -12.21 6.07 -9.68
C CYS A 109 -10.70 5.92 -9.94
N GLU A 110 -10.20 4.70 -10.06
CA GLU A 110 -8.82 4.41 -10.45
C GLU A 110 -8.48 5.01 -11.82
N ALA A 111 -9.37 4.86 -12.81
CA ALA A 111 -9.19 5.46 -14.13
C ALA A 111 -9.13 7.00 -14.09
N ARG A 112 -9.89 7.64 -13.20
CA ARG A 112 -9.84 9.10 -12.99
C ARG A 112 -8.55 9.53 -12.30
N TYR A 113 -8.14 8.81 -11.26
CA TYR A 113 -6.92 9.07 -10.51
C TYR A 113 -5.68 9.00 -11.42
N ARG A 114 -5.56 7.94 -12.22
CA ARG A 114 -4.47 7.78 -13.20
C ARG A 114 -4.42 8.89 -14.25
N LYS A 115 -5.58 9.32 -14.77
CA LYS A 115 -5.67 10.42 -15.74
C LYS A 115 -5.25 11.77 -15.13
N GLY A 116 -5.55 11.99 -13.86
CA GLY A 116 -5.12 13.19 -13.13
C GLY A 116 -3.61 13.26 -12.92
N PHE A 117 -2.95 12.12 -12.75
CA PHE A 117 -1.49 12.04 -12.61
C PHE A 117 -0.73 12.41 -13.90
N HIS A 118 -1.31 12.14 -15.08
CA HIS A 118 -0.72 12.54 -16.36
C HIS A 118 -0.87 14.03 -16.70
N ALA A 119 -1.59 14.82 -15.89
CA ALA A 119 -1.74 16.26 -16.11
C ALA A 119 -0.61 17.09 -15.48
N HIS A 120 0.30 16.47 -14.71
CA HIS A 120 1.46 17.13 -14.09
C HIS A 120 2.76 16.83 -14.85
N GLU A 121 2.72 16.79 -16.18
CA GLU A 121 3.89 16.68 -17.07
C GLU A 121 3.74 17.55 -18.34
N LEU A 122 3.15 18.74 -18.23
CA LEU A 122 3.17 19.77 -19.29
C LEU A 122 3.63 21.12 -18.76
#